data_AF-A0A969LRB8-F1
#
_entry.id   AF-A0A969LRB8-F1
#
_cell.length_a   1.000
_cell.length_b   1.000
_cell.length_c   1.000
_cell.angle_alpha   90.00
_cell.angle_beta   90.00
_cell.angle_gamma   90.00
#
_symmetry.space_group_name_H-M   'P 1'
#
loop_
_entity.id
_entity.type
_entity.pdbx_description
1 polymer ?
#
loop_
_entity_poly.entity_id
_entity_poly.type
_entity_poly.pdbx_seq_one_letter_code
_entity_poly.pdbx_strand_id
1 'polypeptide(L)'
;DLLTSGGILETKKIGDAAQEHGIAMAIHMAESPIAAMAAAHVAIATENFLVLEQHAVDVPWWDAIVTGLPKPIVRDGFIEVPDKPGLGIDDIDDEIIAVHLQAGATGIWEPTDRWDDDYSWDRTWS
;
A
#
# COMPACT_ATOMS: atom_id res chain seq x y z
N ASP A 1 -6.95 -3.33 -5.81
CA ASP A 1 -5.72 -3.44 -5.01
C ASP A 1 -4.60 -2.80 -5.81
N LEU A 2 -3.89 -1.83 -5.22
CA LEU A 2 -2.81 -1.14 -5.93
C LEU A 2 -1.56 -1.99 -6.17
N LEU A 3 -1.25 -2.94 -5.29
CA LEU A 3 -0.05 -3.76 -5.40
C LEU A 3 -0.23 -4.87 -6.44
N THR A 4 -1.49 -5.19 -6.78
CA THR A 4 -1.81 -6.18 -7.82
C THR A 4 -2.08 -5.55 -9.19
N SER A 5 -2.68 -4.36 -9.23
CA SER A 5 -3.09 -3.71 -10.48
C SER A 5 -1.95 -3.06 -11.28
N GLY A 6 -0.73 -2.99 -10.72
CA GLY A 6 0.39 -2.28 -11.36
C GLY A 6 0.71 -0.92 -10.73
N GLY A 7 0.38 -0.72 -9.45
CA GLY A 7 0.80 0.42 -8.65
C GLY A 7 -0.14 1.63 -8.72
N ILE A 8 0.37 2.77 -8.23
CA ILE A 8 -0.40 4.02 -8.05
C ILE A 8 -1.03 4.48 -9.37
N LEU A 9 -0.22 4.56 -10.44
CA LEU A 9 -0.68 5.10 -11.73
C LEU A 9 -1.76 4.22 -12.36
N GLU A 10 -1.56 2.90 -12.37
CA GLU A 10 -2.51 2.00 -13.03
C GLU A 10 -3.82 1.90 -12.24
N THR A 11 -3.74 1.87 -10.90
CA THR A 11 -4.93 1.96 -10.04
C THR A 11 -5.72 3.24 -10.29
N LYS A 12 -5.03 4.37 -10.46
CA LYS A 12 -5.70 5.64 -10.76
C LYS A 12 -6.44 5.60 -12.09
N LYS A 13 -5.82 5.06 -13.15
CA LYS A 13 -6.49 4.90 -14.46
C LYS A 13 -7.71 4.01 -14.38
N ILE A 14 -7.65 2.91 -13.61
CA ILE A 14 -8.80 2.04 -13.37
C ILE A 14 -9.92 2.83 -12.68
N GLY A 15 -9.59 3.65 -11.67
CA GLY A 15 -10.52 4.54 -11.01
C GLY A 15 -11.18 5.55 -11.95
N ASP A 16 -10.39 6.18 -12.83
CA ASP A 16 -10.86 7.13 -13.84
C ASP A 16 -11.83 6.47 -14.85
N ALA A 17 -11.47 5.29 -15.34
CA ALA A 17 -12.36 4.52 -16.21
C ALA A 17 -13.68 4.15 -15.51
N ALA A 18 -13.63 3.78 -14.23
CA ALA A 18 -14.83 3.50 -13.44
C ALA A 18 -15.68 4.78 -13.23
N GLN A 19 -15.04 5.93 -13.04
CA GLN A 19 -15.69 7.22 -12.86
C GLN A 19 -16.51 7.63 -14.09
N GLU A 20 -16.03 7.37 -15.31
CA GLU A 20 -16.76 7.63 -16.56
C GLU A 20 -18.11 6.89 -16.61
N HIS A 21 -18.25 5.80 -15.86
CA HIS A 21 -19.47 5.01 -15.74
C HIS A 21 -20.26 5.28 -14.45
N GLY A 22 -19.87 6.28 -13.66
CA GLY A 22 -20.52 6.61 -12.38
C GLY A 22 -20.36 5.51 -11.32
N ILE A 23 -19.34 4.66 -11.45
CA ILE A 23 -19.07 3.55 -10.53
C ILE A 23 -18.19 4.08 -9.40
N ALA A 24 -18.61 3.86 -8.17
CA ALA A 24 -17.82 4.19 -6.99
C ALA A 24 -16.66 3.20 -6.81
N MET A 25 -15.51 3.69 -6.34
CA MET A 25 -14.29 2.90 -6.16
C MET A 25 -14.04 2.63 -4.68
N ALA A 26 -14.17 1.37 -4.28
CA ALA A 26 -13.62 0.86 -3.02
C ALA A 26 -12.24 0.26 -3.28
N ILE A 27 -11.24 0.64 -2.49
CA ILE A 27 -9.87 0.20 -2.65
C ILE A 27 -9.59 -0.93 -1.65
N HIS A 28 -9.30 -2.13 -2.16
CA HIS A 28 -8.70 -3.22 -1.38
C HIS A 28 -7.32 -2.79 -0.88
N MET A 29 -7.11 -2.98 0.43
CA MET A 29 -5.88 -2.67 1.15
C MET A 29 -5.83 -3.57 2.39
N ALA A 30 -4.96 -4.57 2.32
CA ALA A 30 -4.67 -5.50 3.40
C ALA A 30 -3.16 -5.67 3.61
N GLU A 31 -2.40 -4.57 3.53
CA GLU A 31 -0.93 -4.62 3.50
C GLU A 31 -0.25 -3.72 4.56
N SER A 32 1.00 -3.34 4.33
CA SER A 32 1.82 -2.54 5.26
C SER A 32 1.42 -1.05 5.25
N PRO A 33 1.90 -0.22 6.20
CA PRO A 33 1.64 1.22 6.19
C PRO A 33 2.13 1.93 4.93
N ILE A 34 3.15 1.38 4.25
CA ILE A 34 3.64 1.91 2.99
C ILE A 34 2.55 1.84 1.92
N ALA A 35 1.91 0.68 1.79
CA ALA A 35 0.82 0.47 0.85
C ALA A 35 -0.42 1.27 1.24
N ALA A 36 -0.74 1.35 2.53
CA ALA A 36 -1.84 2.17 3.03
C ALA A 36 -1.70 3.65 2.67
N MET A 37 -0.51 4.22 2.85
CA MET A 37 -0.26 5.61 2.45
C MET A 37 -0.32 5.77 0.93
N ALA A 38 0.28 4.86 0.15
CA ALA A 38 0.17 4.88 -1.30
C ALA A 38 -1.29 4.80 -1.78
N ALA A 39 -2.10 3.96 -1.16
CA ALA A 39 -3.52 3.82 -1.44
C ALA A 39 -4.32 5.06 -1.02
N ALA A 40 -3.98 5.70 0.10
CA ALA A 40 -4.57 6.98 0.53
C ALA A 40 -4.27 8.11 -0.46
N HIS A 41 -3.05 8.19 -0.99
CA HIS A 41 -2.70 9.13 -2.06
C HIS A 41 -3.50 8.88 -3.35
N VAL A 42 -3.70 7.62 -3.75
CA VAL A 42 -4.59 7.28 -4.88
C VAL A 42 -6.02 7.68 -4.59
N ALA A 43 -6.53 7.40 -3.38
CA ALA A 43 -7.88 7.73 -2.96
C ALA A 43 -8.15 9.25 -3.06
N ILE A 44 -7.26 10.09 -2.52
CA ILE A 44 -7.39 11.55 -2.60
C ILE A 44 -7.35 12.06 -4.04
N ALA A 45 -6.55 11.43 -4.90
CA ALA A 45 -6.48 11.82 -6.30
C ALA A 45 -7.72 11.39 -7.10
N THR A 46 -8.60 10.53 -6.57
CA THR A 46 -9.69 9.87 -7.29
C THR A 46 -11.07 10.36 -6.84
N GLU A 47 -11.83 10.98 -7.74
CA GLU A 47 -13.10 11.66 -7.43
C GLU A 47 -14.24 10.71 -7.04
N ASN A 48 -14.22 9.47 -7.54
CA ASN A 48 -15.22 8.44 -7.25
C ASN A 48 -14.82 7.51 -6.09
N PHE A 49 -13.82 7.87 -5.28
CA PHE A 49 -13.45 7.08 -4.10
C PHE A 49 -14.59 6.98 -3.07
N LEU A 50 -14.81 5.77 -2.56
CA LEU A 50 -15.84 5.48 -1.56
C LEU A 50 -15.24 5.14 -0.19
N VAL A 51 -14.32 4.19 -0.17
CA VAL A 51 -13.73 3.63 1.06
C VAL A 51 -12.41 2.94 0.74
N LEU A 52 -11.50 2.99 1.70
CA LEU A 52 -10.24 2.26 1.73
C LEU A 52 -10.39 1.16 2.79
N GLU A 53 -10.14 -0.09 2.42
CA GLU A 53 -10.06 -1.16 3.41
C GLU A 53 -8.94 -0.88 4.42
N GLN A 54 -9.10 -1.31 5.67
CA GLN A 54 -8.02 -1.34 6.64
C GLN A 54 -8.20 -2.57 7.53
N HIS A 55 -7.34 -3.55 7.33
CA HIS A 55 -7.38 -4.80 8.08
C HIS A 55 -6.54 -4.76 9.37
N ALA A 56 -5.50 -3.93 9.44
CA ALA A 56 -4.47 -4.00 10.49
C ALA A 56 -4.86 -3.31 11.82
N VAL A 57 -6.16 -3.13 12.06
CA VAL A 57 -6.69 -2.42 13.23
C VAL A 57 -6.35 -3.10 14.56
N ASP A 58 -6.02 -4.38 14.54
CA ASP A 58 -5.67 -5.22 15.68
C ASP A 58 -4.18 -5.62 15.71
N VAL A 59 -3.34 -4.93 14.92
CA VAL A 59 -1.89 -5.17 14.84
C VAL A 59 -1.15 -3.97 15.49
N PRO A 60 -0.82 -4.01 16.80
CA PRO A 60 -0.37 -2.83 17.54
C PRO A 60 0.96 -2.22 17.06
N TRP A 61 1.77 -3.02 16.36
CA TRP A 61 3.07 -2.63 15.83
C TRP A 61 3.02 -2.19 14.37
N TRP A 62 1.86 -2.23 13.71
CA TRP A 62 1.74 -1.91 12.28
C TRP A 62 2.18 -0.46 12.00
N ASP A 63 1.68 0.51 12.77
CA ASP A 63 2.13 1.92 12.66
C ASP A 63 3.61 2.10 13.00
N ALA A 64 4.23 1.18 13.75
CA ALA A 64 5.63 1.25 14.13
C ALA A 64 6.59 0.92 12.97
N ILE A 65 6.12 0.26 11.91
CA ILE A 65 6.93 -0.11 10.74
C ILE A 65 7.47 1.13 10.00
N VAL A 66 6.79 2.27 10.08
CA VAL A 66 7.18 3.51 9.38
C VAL A 66 7.42 4.66 10.35
N THR A 67 8.25 5.62 9.94
CA THR A 67 8.58 6.83 10.68
C THR A 67 8.11 8.08 9.92
N GLY A 68 8.03 9.22 10.62
CA GLY A 68 7.72 10.51 10.00
C GLY A 68 6.24 10.86 9.84
N LEU A 69 5.34 9.95 10.19
CA LEU A 69 3.88 10.15 10.20
C LEU A 69 3.35 10.31 11.64
N PRO A 70 2.27 11.09 11.83
CA PRO A 70 1.55 11.09 13.10
C PRO A 70 1.00 9.68 13.40
N LYS A 71 1.08 9.27 14.67
CA LYS A 71 0.56 7.97 15.13
C LYS A 71 -0.60 8.20 16.11
N PRO A 72 -1.69 7.41 16.03
CA PRO A 72 -1.91 6.35 15.04
C PRO A 72 -2.14 6.89 13.63
N ILE A 73 -1.77 6.13 12.59
CA ILE A 73 -1.93 6.56 11.19
C ILE A 73 -3.41 6.68 10.85
N VAL A 74 -4.23 5.75 11.36
CA VAL A 74 -5.68 5.82 11.26
C VAL A 74 -6.24 6.44 12.54
N ARG A 75 -6.83 7.63 12.42
CA ARG A 75 -7.49 8.34 13.53
C ARG A 75 -8.96 8.57 13.20
N ASP A 76 -9.85 8.16 14.10
CA ASP A 76 -11.30 8.33 13.96
C ASP A 76 -11.89 7.75 12.66
N GLY A 77 -11.25 6.70 12.12
CA GLY A 77 -11.64 6.05 10.86
C GLY A 77 -11.09 6.70 9.58
N PHE A 78 -10.17 7.67 9.71
CA PHE A 78 -9.57 8.39 8.59
C PHE A 78 -8.04 8.34 8.63
N ILE A 79 -7.42 8.42 7.45
CA ILE A 79 -5.99 8.65 7.29
C ILE A 79 -5.81 10.11 6.85
N GLU A 80 -5.00 10.87 7.59
CA GLU A 80 -4.61 12.22 7.21
C GLU A 80 -3.36 12.14 6.33
N VAL A 81 -3.49 12.52 5.06
CA VAL A 81 -2.35 12.52 4.12
C VAL A 81 -1.60 13.85 4.26
N PRO A 82 -0.28 13.83 4.59
CA PRO A 82 0.48 15.05 4.84
C PRO A 82 0.91 15.74 3.54
N ASP A 83 1.22 17.04 3.62
CA ASP A 83 1.85 17.82 2.52
C ASP A 83 3.36 17.53 2.34
N LYS A 84 3.88 16.49 2.99
CA LYS A 84 5.28 16.07 2.85
C LYS A 84 5.51 15.43 1.47
N PRO A 85 6.72 15.57 0.88
CA PRO A 85 7.04 14.88 -0.37
C PRO A 85 6.89 13.35 -0.29
N GLY A 86 6.69 12.72 -1.45
CA GLY A 86 6.56 11.26 -1.54
C GLY A 86 5.27 10.75 -0.92
N LEU A 87 5.36 9.65 -0.15
CA LEU A 87 4.24 9.07 0.59
C LEU A 87 4.07 9.65 2.01
N GLY A 88 4.82 10.72 2.33
CA GLY A 88 4.86 11.32 3.66
C GLY A 88 5.67 10.56 4.72
N ILE A 89 6.11 9.34 4.41
CA ILE A 89 6.97 8.48 5.23
C ILE A 89 8.42 8.96 5.12
N ASP A 90 9.13 9.05 6.25
CA ASP A 90 10.56 9.42 6.27
C ASP A 90 11.45 8.19 6.07
N ASP A 91 11.18 7.11 6.82
CA ASP A 91 11.95 5.87 6.77
C ASP A 91 11.14 4.69 7.30
N ILE A 92 11.68 3.49 7.15
CA ILE A 92 11.15 2.23 7.69
C ILE A 92 11.96 1.77 8.90
N ASP A 93 11.29 1.13 9.86
CA ASP A 93 11.92 0.62 11.07
C ASP A 93 12.29 -0.87 10.90
N ASP A 94 13.55 -1.11 10.54
CA ASP A 94 14.11 -2.44 10.35
C ASP A 94 14.03 -3.32 11.60
N GLU A 95 14.13 -2.75 12.81
CA GLU A 95 14.05 -3.52 14.05
C GLU A 95 12.63 -4.05 14.27
N ILE A 96 11.62 -3.21 14.02
CA ILE A 96 10.22 -3.61 14.08
C ILE A 96 9.91 -4.69 13.04
N ILE A 97 10.42 -4.55 11.81
CA ILE A 97 10.20 -5.57 10.77
C ILE A 97 10.88 -6.89 11.18
N ALA A 98 12.12 -6.83 11.67
CA ALA A 98 12.91 -8.01 12.02
C ALA A 98 12.27 -8.87 13.13
N VAL A 99 11.68 -8.25 14.15
CA VAL A 99 11.04 -8.99 15.25
C VAL A 99 9.66 -9.56 14.88
N HIS A 100 9.07 -9.12 13.76
CA HIS A 100 7.77 -9.59 13.26
C HIS A 100 7.86 -10.40 11.95
N LEU A 101 9.04 -10.91 11.61
CA LEU A 101 9.22 -11.80 10.47
C LEU A 101 8.36 -13.06 10.57
N GLN A 102 7.81 -13.49 9.45
CA GLN A 102 7.06 -14.75 9.37
C GLN A 102 7.98 -15.95 9.64
N ALA A 103 7.40 -17.02 10.20
CA ALA A 103 8.14 -18.26 10.45
C ALA A 103 8.77 -18.77 9.14
N GLY A 104 10.09 -18.94 9.16
CA GLY A 104 10.88 -19.40 8.01
C GLY A 104 11.52 -18.29 7.17
N ALA A 105 11.21 -17.01 7.42
CA ALA A 105 11.95 -15.90 6.83
C ALA A 105 13.35 -15.81 7.46
N THR A 106 14.37 -15.60 6.61
CA THR A 106 15.79 -15.59 6.99
C THR A 106 16.39 -14.21 7.21
N GLY A 107 15.69 -13.16 6.74
CA GLY A 107 16.09 -11.77 6.89
C GLY A 107 15.04 -10.82 6.34
N ILE A 108 15.24 -9.51 6.58
CA ILE A 108 14.33 -8.43 6.16
C ILE A 108 14.62 -7.90 4.75
N TRP A 109 15.89 -7.98 4.31
CA TRP A 109 16.38 -7.46 3.03
C TRP A 109 17.14 -8.56 2.28
N GLU A 110 16.49 -9.70 2.08
CA GLU A 110 17.08 -10.81 1.32
C GLU A 110 17.26 -10.43 -0.16
N PRO A 111 18.33 -10.89 -0.82
CA PRO A 111 18.54 -10.64 -2.25
C PRO A 111 17.36 -11.12 -3.10
N THR A 112 16.96 -10.30 -4.06
CA THR A 112 15.89 -10.61 -5.00
C THR A 112 16.40 -11.16 -6.33
N ASP A 113 17.70 -11.40 -6.46
CA ASP A 113 18.39 -11.80 -7.70
C ASP A 113 17.76 -13.02 -8.39
N ARG A 114 17.09 -13.90 -7.62
CA ARG A 114 16.35 -15.04 -8.19
C ARG A 114 15.26 -14.64 -9.18
N TRP A 115 14.74 -13.42 -9.07
CA TRP A 115 13.69 -12.89 -9.93
C TRP A 115 14.24 -12.27 -11.22
N ASP A 116 15.55 -12.02 -11.29
CA ASP A 116 16.18 -11.44 -12.49
C ASP A 116 16.09 -12.40 -13.69
N ASP A 117 16.11 -13.71 -13.42
CA ASP A 117 15.98 -14.78 -14.41
C ASP A 117 14.57 -15.42 -14.42
N ASP A 118 13.68 -15.01 -13.52
CA ASP A 118 12.31 -15.54 -13.45
C ASP A 118 11.42 -14.81 -14.46
N TYR A 119 11.13 -15.49 -15.57
CA TYR A 119 10.25 -14.97 -16.59
C TYR A 119 8.80 -15.29 -16.22
N SER A 120 8.05 -14.27 -15.78
CA SER A 120 6.59 -14.38 -15.69
C SER A 120 6.05 -14.75 -17.07
N TRP A 121 5.09 -15.68 -17.12
CA TRP A 121 4.43 -16.06 -18.37
C TRP A 121 3.40 -15.00 -18.78
N ASP A 122 3.74 -13.72 -18.64
CA ASP A 122 2.92 -12.58 -19.05
C ASP A 122 2.91 -12.48 -20.57
N ARG A 123 2.13 -13.36 -21.17
CA ARG A 123 1.85 -13.40 -22.60
C ARG A 123 0.51 -12.73 -22.83
N THR A 124 0.41 -11.96 -23.90
CA THR A 124 -0.87 -11.38 -24.34
C THR A 124 -1.84 -12.42 -24.93
N TRP A 125 -1.44 -13.70 -25.00
CA TRP A 125 -2.22 -14.83 -25.49
C TRP A 125 -1.69 -16.18 -24.96
N SER A 126 -2.56 -17.20 -24.88
CA SER A 126 -2.21 -18.59 -24.54
C SER A 126 -1.79 -19.40 -25.75
#